data_AF-A0A7J4AVA9-F1
#
_entry.id   AF-A0A7J4AVA9-F1
#
_cell.length_a   1.000
_cell.length_b   1.000
_cell.length_c   1.000
_cell.angle_alpha   90.00
_cell.angle_beta   90.00
_cell.angle_gamma   90.00
#
_symmetry.space_group_name_H-M   'P 1'
#
loop_
_entity.id
_entity.type
_entity.pdbx_description
1 polymer ?
#
loop_
_entity_poly.entity_id
_entity_poly.type
_entity_poly.pdbx_seq_one_letter_code
_entity_poly.pdbx_strand_id
1 'polypeptide(L)'
;MHNRILTFAILFLFSILFISNVYGWVLITQTGFWKDVSLTNWHKQGWNEGYIEWQQNLTDFNGFWIYIETLKWENWHEWYQFGILSIGETTNDFWVKIKITTENGTLWVVTNFHGKTAYFGLISELHDYVGASINATDWDEVTLHHPNFEGYDFFKVQAWNPPNVQIFILNEDGQAKVYWFFDIPDQENKYAYIQTFNQTLGVNATVTLIYQHGGQGETQGTITQSFTLPSFPLYEMKGKGTGPLGIFNWLTAATDWGVIGSTILACLLIFATFVKLSIPLLGIFAFFWIIDCISSAVTHGEPRIIGDMVMTIYDFVRGLWQTLVNMLSALWDVITFWS
;
A
#
# COMPACT_ATOMS: atom_id res chain seq x y z
N MET A 1 40.23 56.30 0.81
CA MET A 1 40.06 54.94 1.38
C MET A 1 38.97 54.88 2.46
N HIS A 2 38.85 55.88 3.34
CA HIS A 2 37.86 55.90 4.45
C HIS A 2 36.39 55.75 4.03
N ASN A 3 35.94 56.40 2.94
CA ASN A 3 34.52 56.30 2.53
C ASN A 3 34.10 54.89 2.06
N ARG A 4 35.03 54.07 1.54
CA ARG A 4 34.70 52.72 1.06
C ARG A 4 34.48 51.73 2.21
N ILE A 5 35.21 51.89 3.31
CA ILE A 5 35.06 51.06 4.51
C ILE A 5 33.72 51.37 5.20
N LEU A 6 33.35 52.65 5.26
CA LEU A 6 32.06 53.06 5.84
C LEU A 6 30.86 52.55 5.01
N THR A 7 30.91 52.66 3.68
CA THR A 7 29.86 52.11 2.80
C THR A 7 29.75 50.59 2.94
N PHE A 8 30.88 49.88 3.03
CA PHE A 8 30.87 48.43 3.23
C PHE A 8 30.31 48.03 4.60
N ALA A 9 30.67 48.76 5.66
CA ALA A 9 30.14 48.54 7.01
C ALA A 9 28.62 48.82 7.09
N ILE A 10 28.13 49.86 6.41
CA ILE A 10 26.70 50.18 6.35
C ILE A 10 25.95 49.11 5.56
N LEU A 11 26.46 48.68 4.40
CA LEU A 11 25.85 47.62 3.60
C LEU A 11 25.84 46.27 4.34
N PHE A 12 26.90 45.97 5.09
CA PHE A 12 26.98 44.79 5.94
C PHE A 12 25.98 44.84 7.10
N LEU A 13 25.86 45.98 7.78
CA LEU A 13 24.83 46.22 8.81
C LEU A 13 23.42 46.11 8.23
N PHE A 14 23.16 46.66 7.04
CA PHE A 14 21.90 46.45 6.33
C PHE A 14 21.68 44.97 6.01
N SER A 15 22.69 44.23 5.55
CA SER A 15 22.52 42.79 5.27
C SER A 15 22.21 41.95 6.52
N ILE A 16 22.66 42.38 7.70
CA ILE A 16 22.35 41.74 8.99
C ILE A 16 20.95 42.15 9.50
N LEU A 17 20.56 43.42 9.31
CA LEU A 17 19.26 43.95 9.73
C LEU A 17 18.11 43.49 8.80
N PHE A 18 18.42 43.13 7.55
CA PHE A 18 17.51 42.56 6.56
C PHE A 18 17.71 41.04 6.40
N ILE A 19 18.22 40.34 7.42
CA ILE A 19 17.80 38.96 7.64
C ILE A 19 16.33 39.07 8.04
N SER A 20 15.45 39.25 7.04
CA SER A 20 14.05 38.95 7.24
C SER A 20 14.03 37.55 7.82
N ASN A 21 13.43 37.36 8.98
CA ASN A 21 12.86 36.07 9.30
C ASN A 21 11.91 35.79 8.14
N VAL A 22 12.41 35.09 7.12
CA VAL A 22 11.55 34.50 6.12
C VAL A 22 10.78 33.50 6.96
N TYR A 23 9.53 33.84 7.28
CA TYR A 23 8.55 32.96 7.92
C TYR A 23 8.19 31.84 6.94
N GLY A 24 9.22 31.15 6.44
CA GLY A 24 9.12 30.01 5.56
C GLY A 24 8.88 28.78 6.40
N TRP A 25 8.17 27.84 5.81
CA TRP A 25 8.03 26.50 6.37
C TRP A 25 9.40 25.89 6.60
N VAL A 26 9.58 25.27 7.76
CA VAL A 26 10.79 24.55 8.10
C VAL A 26 10.59 23.10 7.68
N LEU A 27 11.43 22.63 6.75
CA LEU A 27 11.55 21.20 6.46
C LEU A 27 12.13 20.53 7.72
N ILE A 28 11.36 19.63 8.33
CA ILE A 28 11.74 18.94 9.57
C ILE A 28 12.53 17.69 9.26
N THR A 29 12.05 16.87 8.31
CA THR A 29 12.68 15.60 7.95
C THR A 29 12.35 15.24 6.50
N GLN A 30 13.30 14.58 5.84
CA GLN A 30 13.16 14.05 4.50
C GLN A 30 13.90 12.70 4.39
N THR A 31 13.23 11.69 3.84
CA THR A 31 13.83 10.44 3.39
C THR A 31 13.33 10.08 1.99
N GLY A 32 14.09 9.30 1.25
CA GLY A 32 13.73 8.87 -0.10
C GLY A 32 14.23 9.80 -1.22
N PHE A 33 13.95 9.42 -2.47
CA PHE A 33 14.35 10.20 -3.64
C PHE A 33 13.25 11.18 -4.05
N TRP A 34 13.54 12.47 -3.95
CA TRP A 34 12.65 13.56 -4.31
C TRP A 34 13.29 14.41 -5.39
N LYS A 35 12.49 14.81 -6.38
CA LYS A 35 12.96 15.68 -7.46
C LYS A 35 12.88 17.15 -7.04
N ASP A 36 11.74 17.53 -6.49
CA ASP A 36 11.47 18.86 -5.97
C ASP A 36 10.90 18.71 -4.55
N VAL A 37 11.45 19.46 -3.60
CA VAL A 37 10.95 19.52 -2.22
C VAL A 37 10.86 20.97 -1.81
N SER A 38 9.68 21.52 -1.98
CA SER A 38 9.25 22.74 -1.34
C SER A 38 7.92 22.46 -0.67
N LEU A 39 7.49 23.31 0.26
CA LEU A 39 6.16 23.16 0.79
C LEU A 39 5.12 23.29 -0.33
N THR A 40 5.17 24.37 -1.10
CA THR A 40 4.13 24.67 -2.10
C THR A 40 4.10 23.66 -3.24
N ASN A 41 5.19 22.92 -3.45
CA ASN A 41 5.28 21.91 -4.49
C ASN A 41 6.30 20.84 -4.09
N TRP A 42 5.88 19.58 -4.05
CA TRP A 42 6.75 18.44 -3.87
C TRP A 42 6.53 17.42 -4.97
N HIS A 43 7.60 16.74 -5.35
CA HIS A 43 7.59 15.78 -6.44
C HIS A 43 8.39 14.53 -6.03
N LYS A 44 7.67 13.44 -5.77
CA LYS A 44 8.26 12.11 -5.55
C LYS A 44 8.42 11.40 -6.88
N GLN A 45 9.60 10.87 -7.11
CA GLN A 45 9.85 9.95 -8.22
C GLN A 45 10.68 8.77 -7.74
N GLY A 46 10.46 7.59 -8.32
CA GLY A 46 11.32 6.43 -8.16
C GLY A 46 10.66 5.28 -7.42
N TRP A 47 11.51 4.38 -6.93
CA TRP A 47 11.17 3.01 -6.50
C TRP A 47 11.25 2.82 -4.98
N ASN A 48 11.65 3.85 -4.25
CA ASN A 48 11.79 3.80 -2.80
C ASN A 48 10.68 4.56 -2.10
N GLU A 49 10.42 4.14 -0.86
CA GLU A 49 9.63 4.92 0.09
C GLU A 49 10.18 6.34 0.21
N GLY A 50 9.27 7.30 0.24
CA GLY A 50 9.55 8.70 0.49
C GLY A 50 8.77 9.17 1.70
N TYR A 51 9.44 9.94 2.56
CA TYR A 51 8.82 10.66 3.66
C TYR A 51 9.30 12.10 3.64
N ILE A 52 8.37 13.04 3.81
CA ILE A 52 8.67 14.46 4.01
C ILE A 52 7.74 15.05 5.06
N GLU A 53 8.32 15.89 5.90
CA GLU A 53 7.60 16.59 6.96
C GLU A 53 7.99 18.07 6.98
N TRP A 54 6.99 18.94 6.99
CA TRP A 54 7.15 20.38 7.13
C TRP A 54 6.36 20.91 8.31
N GLN A 55 6.85 22.00 8.90
CA GLN A 55 6.16 22.73 9.95
C GLN A 55 6.22 24.24 9.71
N GLN A 56 5.13 24.96 10.00
CA GLN A 56 5.10 26.42 9.98
C GLN A 56 4.13 26.98 11.04
N ASN A 57 4.49 28.15 11.58
CA ASN A 57 3.59 28.97 12.37
C ASN A 57 2.95 30.04 11.47
N LEU A 58 1.63 30.15 11.54
CA LEU A 58 0.78 31.06 10.78
C LEU A 58 0.05 32.00 11.74
N THR A 59 -0.11 33.26 11.33
CA THR A 59 -0.83 34.29 12.12
C THR A 59 -2.19 34.67 11.55
N ASP A 60 -2.53 34.19 10.35
CA ASP A 60 -3.81 34.46 9.65
C ASP A 60 -4.32 33.19 8.95
N PHE A 61 -4.41 32.10 9.70
CA PHE A 61 -4.83 30.80 9.19
C PHE A 61 -6.32 30.77 8.82
N ASN A 62 -6.60 30.77 7.51
CA ASN A 62 -7.96 30.69 6.96
C ASN A 62 -8.28 29.34 6.30
N GLY A 63 -7.28 28.46 6.18
CA GLY A 63 -7.43 27.15 5.56
C GLY A 63 -6.27 26.76 4.65
N PHE A 64 -6.32 25.52 4.16
CA PHE A 64 -5.45 25.02 3.10
C PHE A 64 -6.22 24.33 2.01
N TRP A 65 -5.69 24.44 0.80
CA TRP A 65 -6.01 23.53 -0.29
C TRP A 65 -4.76 22.72 -0.61
N ILE A 66 -4.88 21.41 -0.51
CA ILE A 66 -3.86 20.46 -0.92
C ILE A 66 -4.37 19.76 -2.17
N TYR A 67 -3.54 19.76 -3.20
CA TYR A 67 -3.77 19.06 -4.44
C TYR A 67 -2.65 18.05 -4.62
N ILE A 68 -2.99 16.78 -4.82
CA ILE A 68 -2.04 15.71 -5.11
C ILE A 68 -2.46 15.11 -6.43
N GLU A 69 -1.51 14.97 -7.34
CA GLU A 69 -1.67 14.36 -8.63
C GLU A 69 -0.72 13.19 -8.76
N THR A 70 -1.23 12.07 -9.23
CA THR A 70 -0.38 10.98 -9.64
C THR A 70 -0.15 11.01 -11.13
N LEU A 71 1.10 11.26 -11.50
CA LEU A 71 1.58 11.36 -12.87
C LEU A 71 1.86 9.98 -13.47
N LYS A 72 2.36 9.05 -12.66
CA LYS A 72 2.71 7.70 -13.11
C LYS A 72 2.49 6.65 -12.01
N TRP A 73 1.82 5.58 -12.40
CA TRP A 73 1.69 4.35 -11.60
C TRP A 73 2.49 3.22 -12.22
N GLU A 74 3.37 2.60 -11.43
CA GLU A 74 4.11 1.42 -11.86
C GLU A 74 3.90 0.28 -10.86
N ASN A 75 3.60 -0.91 -11.40
CA ASN A 75 3.59 -2.12 -10.60
C ASN A 75 5.03 -2.45 -10.21
N TRP A 76 5.34 -2.34 -8.93
CA TRP A 76 6.64 -2.77 -8.44
C TRP A 76 6.59 -4.23 -8.04
N HIS A 77 7.14 -5.12 -8.87
CA HIS A 77 7.45 -6.48 -8.47
C HIS A 77 8.94 -6.58 -8.17
N GLU A 78 9.32 -6.76 -6.91
CA GLU A 78 10.67 -7.23 -6.64
C GLU A 78 10.75 -8.72 -7.01
N TRP A 79 11.69 -9.08 -7.88
CA TRP A 79 11.85 -10.47 -8.35
C TRP A 79 12.11 -11.48 -7.22
N TYR A 80 12.55 -11.03 -6.04
CA TYR A 80 12.74 -11.85 -4.84
C TYR A 80 11.51 -11.93 -3.93
N GLN A 81 10.46 -11.15 -4.19
CA GLN A 81 9.12 -11.37 -3.63
C GLN A 81 8.41 -12.60 -4.26
N PHE A 82 9.06 -13.25 -5.23
CA PHE A 82 8.80 -14.65 -5.64
C PHE A 82 9.58 -15.68 -4.79
N GLY A 83 10.15 -15.26 -3.66
CA GLY A 83 10.92 -16.09 -2.76
C GLY A 83 10.05 -17.07 -2.00
N ILE A 84 10.50 -18.33 -1.96
CA ILE A 84 9.95 -19.50 -1.28
C ILE A 84 9.35 -19.11 0.10
N LEU A 85 8.01 -19.02 0.19
CA LEU A 85 7.17 -18.66 1.36
C LEU A 85 6.79 -17.17 1.56
N SER A 86 7.17 -16.25 0.67
CA SER A 86 6.70 -14.86 0.72
C SER A 86 5.66 -14.61 -0.36
N ILE A 87 4.43 -14.35 0.07
CA ILE A 87 3.37 -13.79 -0.76
C ILE A 87 3.80 -12.36 -1.09
N GLY A 88 4.38 -12.15 -2.27
CA GLY A 88 4.77 -10.82 -2.72
C GLY A 88 3.54 -9.93 -2.88
N GLU A 89 3.31 -9.05 -1.92
CA GLU A 89 2.35 -7.95 -2.05
C GLU A 89 3.07 -6.80 -2.74
N THR A 90 2.55 -6.39 -3.91
CA THR A 90 2.95 -5.11 -4.51
C THR A 90 2.04 -4.06 -3.93
N THR A 91 2.55 -3.24 -3.02
CA THR A 91 1.78 -2.13 -2.44
C THR A 91 2.21 -0.82 -3.07
N ASN A 92 1.25 0.06 -3.24
CA ASN A 92 1.52 1.46 -3.47
C ASN A 92 0.58 2.28 -2.61
N ASP A 93 1.16 3.21 -1.88
CA ASP A 93 0.50 3.83 -0.77
C ASP A 93 0.96 5.28 -0.68
N PHE A 94 0.02 6.19 -0.48
CA PHE A 94 0.38 7.52 -0.04
C PHE A 94 -0.46 7.94 1.15
N TRP A 95 0.23 8.59 2.08
CA TRP A 95 -0.36 9.15 3.29
C TRP A 95 -0.17 10.65 3.29
N VAL A 96 -1.24 11.36 3.59
CA VAL A 96 -1.23 12.79 3.89
C VAL A 96 -1.73 12.93 5.31
N LYS A 97 -0.92 13.51 6.18
CA LYS A 97 -1.30 13.81 7.56
C LYS A 97 -1.04 15.27 7.83
N ILE A 98 -2.03 15.93 8.41
CA ILE A 98 -1.95 17.36 8.71
C ILE A 98 -2.36 17.54 10.16
N LYS A 99 -1.44 18.13 10.94
CA LYS A 99 -1.71 18.63 12.29
C LYS A 99 -1.91 20.12 12.21
N ILE A 100 -3.00 20.63 12.74
CA ILE A 100 -3.24 22.07 12.89
C ILE A 100 -3.46 22.32 14.37
N THR A 101 -2.44 22.86 15.03
CA THR A 101 -2.51 23.23 16.46
C THR A 101 -2.78 24.71 16.56
N THR A 102 -3.80 25.07 17.33
CA THR A 102 -4.26 26.45 17.51
C THR A 102 -4.49 26.73 19.00
N GLU A 103 -4.83 27.97 19.33
CA GLU A 103 -5.28 28.33 20.67
C GLU A 103 -6.58 27.63 21.10
N ASN A 104 -7.43 27.22 20.14
CA ASN A 104 -8.72 26.61 20.39
C ASN A 104 -8.71 25.09 20.41
N GLY A 105 -7.60 24.45 20.00
CA GLY A 105 -7.44 23.01 19.96
C GLY A 105 -6.52 22.51 18.85
N THR A 106 -6.52 21.20 18.65
CA THR A 106 -5.76 20.54 17.58
C THR A 106 -6.72 19.87 16.61
N LEU A 107 -6.60 20.16 15.31
CA LEU A 107 -7.26 19.40 14.26
C LEU A 107 -6.24 18.50 13.58
N TRP A 108 -6.56 17.22 13.53
CA TRP A 108 -5.87 16.25 12.71
C TRP A 108 -6.69 15.93 11.48
N VAL A 109 -6.04 15.92 10.31
CA VAL A 109 -6.62 15.50 9.04
C VAL A 109 -5.72 14.41 8.46
N VAL A 110 -6.30 13.23 8.22
CA VAL A 110 -5.58 12.05 7.76
C VAL A 110 -6.24 11.54 6.48
N THR A 111 -5.38 11.20 5.52
CA THR A 111 -5.75 10.61 4.25
C THR A 111 -4.75 9.49 3.96
N ASN A 112 -5.25 8.32 3.62
CA ASN A 112 -4.44 7.18 3.19
C ASN A 112 -5.13 6.54 2.00
N PHE A 113 -4.41 6.44 0.89
CA PHE A 113 -4.83 5.61 -0.23
C PHE A 113 -3.83 4.47 -0.34
N HIS A 114 -4.34 3.25 -0.30
CA HIS A 114 -3.54 2.04 -0.32
C HIS A 114 -4.07 1.09 -1.38
N GLY A 115 -3.30 0.94 -2.44
CA GLY A 115 -3.48 -0.08 -3.45
C GLY A 115 -2.56 -1.26 -3.17
N LYS A 116 -3.08 -2.47 -3.23
CA LYS A 116 -2.21 -3.66 -3.25
C LYS A 116 -2.66 -4.70 -4.24
N THR A 117 -1.69 -5.45 -4.73
CA THR A 117 -1.94 -6.73 -5.38
C THR A 117 -1.20 -7.82 -4.65
N ALA A 118 -1.93 -8.88 -4.35
CA ALA A 118 -1.39 -10.10 -3.80
C ALA A 118 -1.50 -11.22 -4.84
N TYR A 119 -0.68 -12.26 -4.68
CA TYR A 119 -0.83 -13.56 -5.35
C TYR A 119 -0.88 -13.46 -6.89
N PHE A 120 0.18 -13.02 -7.56
CA PHE A 120 0.28 -13.01 -9.04
C PHE A 120 -0.81 -12.19 -9.76
N GLY A 121 -1.43 -11.19 -9.12
CA GLY A 121 -2.52 -10.43 -9.74
C GLY A 121 -3.89 -11.07 -9.60
N LEU A 122 -4.02 -12.12 -8.78
CA LEU A 122 -5.30 -12.80 -8.53
C LEU A 122 -6.17 -12.03 -7.54
N ILE A 123 -5.56 -11.26 -6.64
CA ILE A 123 -6.27 -10.42 -5.68
C ILE A 123 -5.67 -9.02 -5.79
N SER A 124 -6.53 -8.05 -6.04
CA SER A 124 -6.19 -6.64 -6.04
C SER A 124 -7.18 -5.92 -5.14
N GLU A 125 -6.65 -5.21 -4.15
CA GLU A 125 -7.41 -4.48 -3.14
C GLU A 125 -7.07 -2.99 -3.24
N LEU A 126 -8.08 -2.16 -3.04
CA LEU A 126 -7.94 -0.74 -2.84
C LEU A 126 -8.61 -0.37 -1.53
N HIS A 127 -7.88 0.31 -0.65
CA HIS A 127 -8.39 0.88 0.57
C HIS A 127 -8.16 2.38 0.61
N ASP A 128 -9.27 3.10 0.71
CA ASP A 128 -9.26 4.56 0.86
C ASP A 128 -9.70 4.88 2.28
N TYR A 129 -8.87 5.62 2.99
CA TYR A 129 -9.17 6.04 4.35
C TYR A 129 -9.07 7.56 4.46
N VAL A 130 -10.16 8.17 4.91
CA VAL A 130 -10.21 9.60 5.19
C VAL A 130 -10.75 9.83 6.58
N GLY A 131 -10.20 10.80 7.30
CA GLY A 131 -10.68 11.14 8.63
C GLY A 131 -10.14 12.46 9.11
N ALA A 132 -10.93 13.14 9.94
CA ALA A 132 -10.47 14.28 10.70
C ALA A 132 -10.98 14.22 12.14
N SER A 133 -10.25 14.82 13.07
CA SER A 133 -10.67 14.91 14.47
C SER A 133 -10.08 16.12 15.16
N ILE A 134 -10.93 16.84 15.91
CA ILE A 134 -10.52 17.94 16.81
C ILE A 134 -10.18 17.47 18.23
N ASN A 135 -10.51 16.21 18.55
CA ASN A 135 -10.34 15.63 19.88
C ASN A 135 -9.15 14.66 19.94
N ALA A 136 -8.54 14.37 18.78
CA ALA A 136 -7.38 13.49 18.70
C ALA A 136 -6.15 14.21 19.25
N THR A 137 -5.41 13.55 20.13
CA THR A 137 -4.14 14.03 20.66
C THR A 137 -2.96 13.61 19.76
N ASP A 138 -3.14 12.51 19.04
CA ASP A 138 -2.21 11.99 18.03
C ASP A 138 -2.94 11.61 16.73
N TRP A 139 -2.22 11.53 15.60
CA TRP A 139 -2.81 11.21 14.30
C TRP A 139 -3.37 9.78 14.24
N ASP A 140 -2.82 8.86 15.03
CA ASP A 140 -3.29 7.47 15.17
C ASP A 140 -4.68 7.37 15.84
N GLU A 141 -5.13 8.43 16.52
CA GLU A 141 -6.43 8.47 17.20
C GLU A 141 -7.57 8.98 16.29
N VAL A 142 -7.25 9.34 15.04
CA VAL A 142 -8.25 9.79 14.07
C VAL A 142 -9.07 8.60 13.61
N THR A 143 -10.38 8.62 13.87
CA THR A 143 -11.29 7.61 13.33
C THR A 143 -11.33 7.72 11.81
N LEU A 144 -10.82 6.69 11.14
CA LEU A 144 -10.79 6.61 9.69
C LEU A 144 -12.13 6.08 9.16
N HIS A 145 -12.61 6.69 8.10
CA HIS A 145 -13.75 6.23 7.31
C HIS A 145 -13.26 5.56 6.04
N HIS A 146 -13.86 4.42 5.70
CA HIS A 146 -13.61 3.69 4.47
C HIS A 146 -14.75 3.97 3.48
N PRO A 147 -14.60 4.92 2.55
CA PRO A 147 -15.63 5.17 1.55
C PRO A 147 -15.76 3.92 0.66
N ASN A 148 -17.00 3.45 0.46
CA ASN A 148 -17.26 2.30 -0.41
C ASN A 148 -17.71 2.78 -1.79
N PHE A 149 -17.07 2.25 -2.83
CA PHE A 149 -17.32 2.60 -4.23
C PHE A 149 -17.93 1.43 -4.97
N GLU A 150 -18.95 1.69 -5.78
CA GLU A 150 -19.53 0.68 -6.65
C GLU A 150 -18.71 0.57 -7.94
N GLY A 151 -18.46 -0.66 -8.42
CA GLY A 151 -17.97 -0.89 -9.79
C GLY A 151 -16.46 -0.71 -10.02
N TYR A 152 -15.63 -0.92 -9.00
CA TYR A 152 -14.17 -0.91 -9.19
C TYR A 152 -13.72 -2.09 -10.05
N ASP A 153 -12.94 -1.84 -11.10
CA ASP A 153 -12.23 -2.91 -11.82
C ASP A 153 -10.96 -3.23 -11.03
N PHE A 154 -11.11 -4.13 -10.06
CA PHE A 154 -10.04 -4.53 -9.14
C PHE A 154 -8.74 -4.91 -9.88
N PHE A 155 -8.84 -5.47 -11.09
CA PHE A 155 -7.68 -6.02 -11.82
C PHE A 155 -6.80 -4.97 -12.50
N LYS A 156 -7.16 -3.68 -12.48
CA LYS A 156 -6.36 -2.63 -13.12
C LYS A 156 -5.52 -1.86 -12.10
N VAL A 157 -4.20 -2.02 -12.19
CA VAL A 157 -3.20 -1.28 -11.39
C VAL A 157 -3.38 0.23 -11.47
N GLN A 158 -3.70 0.73 -12.67
CA GLN A 158 -3.95 2.15 -12.91
C GLN A 158 -5.19 2.67 -12.15
N ALA A 159 -6.05 1.75 -11.71
CA ALA A 159 -7.20 2.08 -10.91
C ALA A 159 -6.92 2.12 -9.40
N TRP A 160 -5.79 1.63 -8.90
CA TRP A 160 -5.59 1.49 -7.45
C TRP A 160 -5.37 2.77 -6.67
N ASN A 161 -5.31 3.92 -7.32
CA ASN A 161 -5.25 5.18 -6.62
C ASN A 161 -5.90 6.24 -7.49
N PRO A 162 -6.59 7.20 -6.90
CA PRO A 162 -7.17 8.30 -7.64
C PRO A 162 -6.09 9.06 -8.42
N PRO A 163 -6.35 9.50 -9.66
CA PRO A 163 -5.39 10.25 -10.45
C PRO A 163 -5.11 11.62 -9.83
N ASN A 164 -6.08 12.15 -9.09
CA ASN A 164 -5.92 13.35 -8.28
C ASN A 164 -6.73 13.27 -6.99
N VAL A 165 -6.20 13.90 -5.94
CA VAL A 165 -6.85 14.10 -4.65
C VAL A 165 -6.75 15.56 -4.27
N GLN A 166 -7.88 16.13 -3.84
CA GLN A 166 -7.97 17.48 -3.34
C GLN A 166 -8.50 17.46 -1.92
N ILE A 167 -7.76 18.08 -1.02
CA ILE A 167 -8.15 18.21 0.39
C ILE A 167 -8.29 19.71 0.67
N PHE A 168 -9.50 20.13 1.05
CA PHE A 168 -9.76 21.50 1.47
C PHE A 168 -10.02 21.51 2.96
N ILE A 169 -9.21 22.27 3.69
CA ILE A 169 -9.42 22.55 5.11
C ILE A 169 -9.81 24.01 5.19
N LEU A 170 -11.02 24.29 5.69
CA LEU A 170 -11.54 25.64 5.85
C LEU A 170 -11.70 25.94 7.32
N ASN A 171 -11.24 27.13 7.70
CA ASN A 171 -11.44 27.71 9.01
C ASN A 171 -12.40 28.89 8.86
N GLU A 172 -13.70 28.60 8.92
CA GLU A 172 -14.74 29.63 8.84
C GLU A 172 -15.13 30.07 10.26
N ASP A 173 -15.62 31.30 10.40
CA ASP A 173 -16.10 31.81 11.68
C ASP A 173 -17.23 30.91 12.24
N GLY A 174 -16.89 30.16 13.29
CA GLY A 174 -17.79 29.25 14.00
C GLY A 174 -17.72 27.78 13.53
N GLN A 175 -17.04 27.48 12.41
CA GLN A 175 -16.95 26.11 11.89
C GLN A 175 -15.62 25.81 11.18
N ALA A 176 -15.01 24.68 11.54
CA ALA A 176 -13.98 24.05 10.73
C ALA A 176 -14.61 23.01 9.80
N LYS A 177 -14.18 22.98 8.54
CA LYS A 177 -14.66 22.00 7.56
C LYS A 177 -13.50 21.38 6.82
N VAL A 178 -13.57 20.08 6.62
CA VAL A 178 -12.62 19.33 5.80
C VAL A 178 -13.37 18.65 4.68
N TYR A 179 -12.92 18.87 3.45
CA TYR A 179 -13.46 18.26 2.25
C TYR A 179 -12.36 17.43 1.61
N TRP A 180 -12.70 16.21 1.22
CA TRP A 180 -11.88 15.37 0.37
C TRP A 180 -12.62 15.19 -0.94
N PHE A 181 -11.95 15.51 -2.04
CA PHE A 181 -12.41 15.22 -3.38
C PHE A 181 -11.38 14.35 -4.06
N PHE A 182 -11.83 13.29 -4.70
CA PHE A 182 -10.96 12.43 -5.48
C PHE A 182 -11.77 11.80 -6.60
N ASP A 183 -11.11 11.65 -7.74
CA ASP A 183 -11.68 11.00 -8.91
C ASP A 183 -11.44 9.50 -8.81
N ILE A 184 -12.42 8.67 -9.18
CA ILE A 184 -12.19 7.24 -9.29
C ILE A 184 -11.68 6.94 -10.71
N PRO A 185 -10.51 6.30 -10.85
CA PRO A 185 -10.03 5.85 -12.15
C PRO A 185 -11.07 4.99 -12.89
N ASP A 186 -11.14 5.15 -14.20
CA ASP A 186 -12.06 4.43 -15.07
C ASP A 186 -13.57 4.61 -14.74
N GLN A 187 -13.93 5.61 -13.93
CA GLN A 187 -15.31 6.00 -13.68
C GLN A 187 -15.53 7.49 -13.97
N GLU A 188 -16.74 7.82 -14.43
CA GLU A 188 -17.18 9.22 -14.54
C GLU A 188 -17.52 9.82 -13.17
N ASN A 189 -17.73 8.96 -12.18
CA ASN A 189 -18.14 9.36 -10.84
C ASN A 189 -16.98 10.01 -10.09
N LYS A 190 -17.27 11.18 -9.51
CA LYS A 190 -16.36 11.89 -8.63
C LYS A 190 -16.91 11.85 -7.20
N TYR A 191 -16.04 11.57 -6.23
CA TYR A 191 -16.46 11.40 -4.84
C TYR A 191 -16.05 12.59 -3.98
N ALA A 192 -16.94 12.93 -3.05
CA ALA A 192 -16.72 13.96 -2.05
C ALA A 192 -17.04 13.41 -0.66
N TYR A 193 -16.09 13.53 0.26
CA TYR A 193 -16.31 13.30 1.68
C TYR A 193 -16.17 14.63 2.44
N ILE A 194 -17.06 14.87 3.41
CA ILE A 194 -17.11 16.13 4.13
C ILE A 194 -17.23 15.85 5.62
N GLN A 195 -16.38 16.53 6.39
CA GLN A 195 -16.47 16.53 7.83
C GLN A 195 -16.54 17.96 8.36
N THR A 196 -17.56 18.25 9.17
CA THR A 196 -17.81 19.57 9.76
C THR A 196 -17.68 19.51 11.27
N PHE A 197 -17.06 20.53 11.84
CA PHE A 197 -16.88 20.70 13.28
C PHE A 197 -17.49 22.03 13.70
N ASN A 198 -18.29 22.04 14.77
CA ASN A 198 -18.93 23.24 15.30
C ASN A 198 -17.97 24.03 16.22
N GLN A 199 -16.78 24.33 15.72
CA GLN A 199 -15.76 25.13 16.41
C GLN A 199 -14.82 25.75 15.37
N THR A 200 -14.41 27.00 15.60
CA THR A 200 -13.33 27.66 14.84
C THR A 200 -11.98 27.16 15.34
N LEU A 201 -11.02 26.92 14.44
CA LEU A 201 -9.65 26.60 14.82
C LEU A 201 -8.94 27.87 15.36
N GLY A 202 -9.31 29.05 14.90
CA GLY A 202 -8.63 30.31 15.24
C GLY A 202 -7.54 30.65 14.24
N VAL A 203 -7.04 31.89 14.28
CA VAL A 203 -6.19 32.45 13.20
C VAL A 203 -4.70 32.20 13.42
N ASN A 204 -4.26 32.01 14.67
CA ASN A 204 -2.89 31.64 14.98
C ASN A 204 -2.77 30.11 15.02
N ALA A 205 -1.99 29.54 14.10
CA ALA A 205 -1.88 28.09 13.95
C ALA A 205 -0.44 27.62 13.72
N THR A 206 -0.03 26.57 14.41
CA THR A 206 1.13 25.75 14.04
C THR A 206 0.65 24.58 13.21
N VAL A 207 1.11 24.51 11.97
CA VAL A 207 0.71 23.49 11.01
C VAL A 207 1.88 22.57 10.74
N THR A 208 1.66 21.26 10.88
CA THR A 208 2.59 20.22 10.46
C THR A 208 1.95 19.44 9.32
N LEU A 209 2.64 19.34 8.18
CA LEU A 209 2.25 18.52 7.03
C LEU A 209 3.25 17.38 6.89
N ILE A 210 2.74 16.15 6.85
CA ILE A 210 3.50 14.95 6.55
C ILE A 210 2.93 14.34 5.28
N TYR A 211 3.81 14.09 4.32
CA TYR A 211 3.51 13.28 3.14
C TYR A 211 4.44 12.07 3.11
N GLN A 212 3.85 10.89 2.97
CA GLN A 212 4.56 9.64 2.81
C GLN A 212 4.07 8.96 1.54
N HIS A 213 4.98 8.35 0.79
CA HIS A 213 4.68 7.58 -0.41
C HIS A 213 5.49 6.29 -0.39
N GLY A 214 4.84 5.13 -0.39
CA GLY A 214 5.47 3.83 -0.59
C GLY A 214 5.13 3.23 -1.96
N GLY A 215 6.02 2.37 -2.45
CA GLY A 215 5.92 1.78 -3.79
C GLY A 215 6.59 2.61 -4.90
N GLN A 216 6.40 2.18 -6.16
CA GLN A 216 7.03 2.76 -7.35
C GLN A 216 6.04 3.65 -8.11
N GLY A 217 6.43 4.88 -8.37
CA GLY A 217 5.57 5.82 -9.07
C GLY A 217 6.14 7.23 -9.16
N GLU A 218 5.31 8.12 -9.70
CA GLU A 218 5.59 9.54 -9.80
C GLU A 218 4.36 10.32 -9.33
N THR A 219 4.50 11.02 -8.20
CA THR A 219 3.44 11.82 -7.60
C THR A 219 3.91 13.24 -7.36
N GLN A 220 3.05 14.20 -7.62
CA GLN A 220 3.28 15.59 -7.35
C GLN A 220 2.21 16.11 -6.39
N GLY A 221 2.60 16.91 -5.41
CA GLY A 221 1.65 17.57 -4.53
C GLY A 221 1.94 19.05 -4.42
N THR A 222 0.88 19.81 -4.20
CA THR A 222 0.87 21.27 -4.08
C THR A 222 0.01 21.64 -2.89
N ILE A 223 0.45 22.62 -2.11
CA ILE A 223 -0.37 23.23 -1.06
C ILE A 223 -0.46 24.74 -1.29
N THR A 224 -1.69 25.23 -1.22
CA THR A 224 -2.01 26.64 -1.40
C THR A 224 -2.66 27.18 -0.13
N GLN A 225 -2.11 28.28 0.37
CA GLN A 225 -2.70 29.11 1.41
C GLN A 225 -3.64 30.13 0.76
N SER A 226 -4.69 30.55 1.49
CA SER A 226 -5.61 31.61 1.04
C SER A 226 -6.23 31.34 -0.34
N PHE A 227 -7.06 30.32 -0.41
CA PHE A 227 -7.79 29.94 -1.62
C PHE A 227 -9.26 30.37 -1.52
N THR A 228 -9.92 30.52 -2.67
CA THR A 228 -11.39 30.55 -2.74
C THR A 228 -11.85 29.16 -3.12
N LEU A 229 -12.88 28.65 -2.43
CA LEU A 229 -13.47 27.36 -2.76
C LEU A 229 -13.95 27.39 -4.22
N PRO A 230 -13.44 26.52 -5.10
CA PRO A 230 -13.91 26.48 -6.48
C PRO A 230 -15.38 26.01 -6.51
N SER A 231 -16.11 26.39 -7.56
CA SER A 231 -17.42 25.78 -7.81
C SER A 231 -17.22 24.30 -8.11
N PHE A 232 -17.70 23.43 -7.24
CA PHE A 232 -17.55 22.00 -7.43
C PHE A 232 -18.47 21.50 -8.55
N PRO A 233 -18.02 20.60 -9.45
CA PRO A 233 -18.92 19.81 -10.28
C PRO A 233 -19.92 19.01 -9.41
N LEU A 234 -20.93 18.41 -10.04
CA LEU A 234 -21.89 17.55 -9.33
C LEU A 234 -21.16 16.31 -8.79
N TYR A 235 -20.74 16.37 -7.52
CA TYR A 235 -20.24 15.22 -6.77
C TYR A 235 -21.40 14.49 -6.10
N GLU A 236 -21.34 13.16 -6.07
CA GLU A 236 -22.23 12.38 -5.22
C GLU A 236 -21.70 12.47 -3.78
N MET A 237 -22.38 13.27 -2.93
CA MET A 237 -22.02 13.40 -1.52
C MET A 237 -22.50 12.16 -0.75
N LYS A 238 -21.61 11.21 -0.50
CA LYS A 238 -21.93 10.10 0.42
C LYS A 238 -21.66 10.53 1.86
N GLY A 239 -22.73 10.79 2.61
CA GLY A 239 -22.69 10.86 4.07
C GLY A 239 -22.30 9.52 4.68
N LYS A 240 -21.72 9.55 5.90
CA LYS A 240 -21.15 8.40 6.66
C LYS A 240 -21.86 7.06 6.35
N GLY A 241 -21.30 6.31 5.41
CA GLY A 241 -21.82 5.02 4.99
C GLY A 241 -21.31 3.91 5.90
N THR A 242 -22.02 3.61 6.98
CA THR A 242 -22.02 2.26 7.56
C THR A 242 -23.44 1.74 7.56
N GLY A 243 -23.91 1.36 6.38
CA GLY A 243 -25.16 0.63 6.24
C GLY A 243 -25.00 -0.79 6.80
N PRO A 244 -26.07 -1.41 7.34
CA PRO A 244 -26.08 -2.79 7.87
C PRO A 244 -25.72 -3.87 6.83
N LEU A 245 -25.60 -3.51 5.55
CA LEU A 245 -25.08 -4.37 4.48
C LEU A 245 -23.54 -4.44 4.44
N GLY A 246 -22.81 -3.55 5.12
CA GLY A 246 -21.35 -3.58 5.21
C GLY A 246 -20.82 -4.81 5.96
N ILE A 247 -21.58 -5.32 6.93
CA ILE A 247 -21.28 -6.58 7.63
C ILE A 247 -21.52 -7.80 6.72
N PHE A 248 -22.52 -7.73 5.82
CA PHE A 248 -22.77 -8.78 4.84
C PHE A 248 -21.69 -8.81 3.75
N ASN A 249 -21.24 -7.64 3.25
CA ASN A 249 -20.10 -7.57 2.33
C ASN A 249 -18.79 -8.04 2.99
N TRP A 250 -18.60 -7.73 4.28
CA TRP A 250 -17.47 -8.25 5.06
C TRP A 250 -17.54 -9.77 5.28
N LEU A 251 -18.73 -10.34 5.47
CA LEU A 251 -18.93 -11.79 5.58
C LEU A 251 -18.77 -12.53 4.25
N THR A 252 -19.19 -11.94 3.12
CA THR A 252 -18.93 -12.51 1.78
C THR A 252 -17.47 -12.32 1.35
N ALA A 253 -16.80 -11.25 1.77
CA ALA A 253 -15.35 -11.07 1.61
C ALA A 253 -14.54 -11.99 2.55
N ALA A 254 -15.07 -12.34 3.73
CA ALA A 254 -14.42 -13.26 4.67
C ALA A 254 -14.44 -14.73 4.19
N THR A 255 -15.23 -15.06 3.17
CA THR A 255 -15.15 -16.37 2.50
C THR A 255 -14.43 -16.19 1.17
N ASP A 256 -13.17 -15.79 1.28
CA ASP A 256 -12.32 -15.52 0.14
C ASP A 256 -12.01 -16.86 -0.57
N TRP A 257 -12.82 -17.18 -1.59
CA TRP A 257 -12.57 -18.31 -2.48
C TRP A 257 -11.19 -18.20 -3.16
N GLY A 258 -10.63 -16.98 -3.24
CA GLY A 258 -9.24 -16.73 -3.59
C GLY A 258 -8.27 -17.26 -2.55
N VAL A 259 -8.54 -17.10 -1.24
CA VAL A 259 -7.75 -17.73 -0.15
C VAL A 259 -7.87 -19.25 -0.18
N ILE A 260 -9.06 -19.81 -0.42
CA ILE A 260 -9.23 -21.28 -0.53
C ILE A 260 -8.48 -21.80 -1.77
N GLY A 261 -8.66 -21.16 -2.93
CA GLY A 261 -7.98 -21.54 -4.17
C GLY A 261 -6.45 -21.40 -4.09
N SER A 262 -5.96 -20.31 -3.48
CA SER A 262 -4.52 -20.09 -3.26
C SER A 262 -3.93 -21.03 -2.23
N THR A 263 -4.67 -21.39 -1.17
CA THR A 263 -4.23 -22.41 -0.20
C THR A 263 -4.09 -23.77 -0.88
N ILE A 264 -5.05 -24.16 -1.73
CA ILE A 264 -4.97 -25.40 -2.51
C ILE A 264 -3.76 -25.37 -3.46
N LEU A 265 -3.55 -24.27 -4.17
CA LEU A 265 -2.42 -24.12 -5.08
C LEU A 265 -1.06 -24.13 -4.34
N ALA A 266 -0.98 -23.49 -3.17
CA ALA A 266 0.19 -23.51 -2.30
C ALA A 266 0.48 -24.92 -1.78
N CYS A 267 -0.55 -25.67 -1.35
CA CYS A 267 -0.40 -27.07 -0.98
C CYS A 267 0.11 -27.93 -2.14
N LEU A 268 -0.41 -27.73 -3.37
CA LEU A 268 0.07 -28.44 -4.56
C LEU A 268 1.51 -28.09 -4.91
N LEU A 269 1.92 -26.83 -4.78
CA LEU A 269 3.30 -26.37 -5.02
C LEU A 269 4.28 -26.89 -3.96
N ILE A 270 3.91 -26.87 -2.68
CA ILE A 270 4.70 -27.47 -1.60
C ILE A 270 4.86 -28.96 -1.84
N PHE A 271 3.77 -29.66 -2.19
CA PHE A 271 3.81 -31.07 -2.54
C PHE A 271 4.69 -31.34 -3.75
N ALA A 272 4.55 -30.60 -4.84
CA ALA A 272 5.37 -30.75 -6.04
C ALA A 272 6.86 -30.45 -5.76
N THR A 273 7.16 -29.47 -4.93
CA THR A 273 8.54 -29.11 -4.52
C THR A 273 9.13 -30.19 -3.61
N PHE A 274 8.35 -30.68 -2.65
CA PHE A 274 8.71 -31.82 -1.82
C PHE A 274 9.01 -33.04 -2.68
N VAL A 275 8.14 -33.39 -3.63
CA VAL A 275 8.36 -34.48 -4.60
C VAL A 275 9.63 -34.24 -5.42
N LYS A 276 9.83 -33.04 -5.98
CA LYS A 276 11.00 -32.66 -6.78
C LYS A 276 12.32 -32.76 -6.00
N LEU A 277 12.32 -32.46 -4.71
CA LEU A 277 13.50 -32.56 -3.84
C LEU A 277 13.70 -34.00 -3.31
N SER A 278 12.61 -34.73 -3.10
CA SER A 278 12.64 -36.10 -2.58
C SER A 278 13.04 -37.12 -3.65
N ILE A 279 12.64 -36.94 -4.91
CA ILE A 279 12.94 -37.88 -6.00
C ILE A 279 14.46 -38.06 -6.21
N PRO A 280 15.30 -37.00 -6.29
CA PRO A 280 16.75 -37.16 -6.41
C PRO A 280 17.37 -37.87 -5.21
N LEU A 281 16.91 -37.56 -3.99
CA LEU A 281 17.41 -38.20 -2.77
C LEU A 281 17.00 -39.68 -2.69
N LEU A 282 15.75 -40.00 -3.05
CA LEU A 282 15.27 -41.37 -3.21
C LEU A 282 16.08 -42.13 -4.26
N GLY A 283 16.42 -41.49 -5.38
CA GLY A 283 17.27 -42.08 -6.42
C GLY A 283 18.66 -42.44 -5.89
N ILE A 284 19.27 -41.57 -5.08
CA ILE A 284 20.58 -41.82 -4.46
C ILE A 284 20.50 -42.96 -3.44
N PHE A 285 19.50 -42.97 -2.55
CA PHE A 285 19.32 -44.05 -1.57
C PHE A 285 19.01 -45.40 -2.26
N ALA A 286 18.17 -45.39 -3.30
CA ALA A 286 17.87 -46.58 -4.08
C ALA A 286 19.11 -47.11 -4.80
N PHE A 287 19.96 -46.23 -5.34
CA PHE A 287 21.22 -46.62 -5.98
C PHE A 287 22.18 -47.30 -4.99
N PHE A 288 22.38 -46.73 -3.81
CA PHE A 288 23.23 -47.34 -2.78
C PHE A 288 22.66 -48.67 -2.28
N TRP A 289 21.34 -48.76 -2.13
CA TRP A 289 20.69 -50.01 -1.75
C TRP A 289 20.80 -51.10 -2.83
N ILE A 290 20.66 -50.74 -4.11
CA ILE A 290 20.86 -51.66 -5.24
C ILE A 290 22.31 -52.18 -5.26
N ILE A 291 23.29 -51.29 -5.06
CA ILE A 291 24.70 -51.68 -4.95
C ILE A 291 24.94 -52.63 -3.79
N ASP A 292 24.33 -52.38 -2.63
CA ASP A 292 24.44 -53.24 -1.45
C ASP A 292 23.85 -54.63 -1.68
N CYS A 293 22.68 -54.70 -2.35
CA CYS A 293 22.04 -55.97 -2.72
C CYS A 293 22.91 -56.76 -3.71
N ILE A 294 23.48 -56.11 -4.73
CA ILE A 294 24.39 -56.75 -5.69
C ILE A 294 25.66 -57.24 -5.00
N SER A 295 26.27 -56.39 -4.15
CA SER A 295 27.49 -56.74 -3.41
C SER A 295 27.24 -57.93 -2.48
N SER A 296 26.14 -57.90 -1.72
CA SER A 296 25.74 -59.00 -0.84
C SER A 296 25.47 -60.30 -1.61
N ALA A 297 24.80 -60.23 -2.76
CA ALA A 297 24.56 -61.41 -3.61
C ALA A 297 25.87 -62.04 -4.10
N VAL A 298 26.87 -61.22 -4.45
CA VAL A 298 28.20 -61.69 -4.89
C VAL A 298 29.01 -62.24 -3.73
N THR A 299 29.07 -61.53 -2.60
CA THR A 299 29.87 -61.92 -1.44
C THR A 299 29.36 -63.20 -0.77
N HIS A 300 28.05 -63.39 -0.73
CA HIS A 300 27.43 -64.57 -0.09
C HIS A 300 27.08 -65.69 -1.09
N GLY A 301 27.21 -65.44 -2.41
CA GLY A 301 26.89 -66.42 -3.45
C GLY A 301 25.39 -66.70 -3.59
N GLU A 302 24.53 -65.74 -3.21
CA GLU A 302 23.08 -65.89 -3.17
C GLU A 302 22.40 -65.00 -4.23
N PRO A 303 22.23 -65.47 -5.48
CA PRO A 303 21.63 -64.68 -6.56
C PRO A 303 20.14 -64.34 -6.33
N ARG A 304 19.48 -65.04 -5.40
CA ARG A 304 18.09 -64.76 -5.00
C ARG A 304 17.91 -63.33 -4.49
N ILE A 305 18.91 -62.75 -3.83
CA ILE A 305 18.87 -61.37 -3.30
C ILE A 305 18.58 -60.36 -4.42
N ILE A 306 19.11 -60.59 -5.62
CA ILE A 306 18.84 -59.74 -6.80
C ILE A 306 17.39 -59.91 -7.26
N GLY A 307 16.86 -61.14 -7.22
CA GLY A 307 15.46 -61.41 -7.55
C GLY A 307 14.48 -60.72 -6.57
N ASP A 308 14.75 -60.80 -5.27
CA ASP A 308 13.94 -60.16 -4.23
C ASP A 308 14.00 -58.62 -4.33
N MET A 309 15.17 -58.07 -4.70
CA MET A 309 15.34 -56.65 -5.01
C MET A 309 14.46 -56.21 -6.19
N VAL A 310 14.45 -56.96 -7.30
CA VAL A 310 13.63 -56.64 -8.48
C VAL A 310 12.13 -56.69 -8.16
N MET A 311 11.69 -57.68 -7.39
CA MET A 311 10.28 -57.78 -6.96
C MET A 311 9.87 -56.61 -6.07
N THR A 312 10.75 -56.18 -5.17
CA THR A 312 10.52 -55.01 -4.31
C THR A 312 10.36 -53.72 -5.13
N ILE A 313 11.20 -53.53 -6.16
CA ILE A 313 11.07 -52.40 -7.09
C ILE A 313 9.75 -52.47 -7.86
N TYR A 314 9.38 -53.66 -8.35
CA TYR A 314 8.13 -53.87 -9.08
C TYR A 314 6.90 -53.53 -8.23
N ASP A 315 6.84 -54.02 -7.00
CA ASP A 315 5.72 -53.77 -6.09
C ASP A 315 5.62 -52.29 -5.69
N PHE A 316 6.76 -51.60 -5.53
CA PHE A 316 6.78 -50.16 -5.30
C PHE A 316 6.22 -49.37 -6.49
N VAL A 317 6.67 -49.66 -7.71
CA VAL A 317 6.17 -49.00 -8.94
C VAL A 317 4.68 -49.27 -9.13
N ARG A 318 4.23 -50.50 -8.87
CA ARG A 318 2.81 -50.86 -8.91
C ARG A 318 1.98 -50.08 -7.89
N GLY A 319 2.50 -49.88 -6.67
CA GLY A 319 1.86 -49.06 -5.64
C GLY A 319 1.73 -47.58 -6.03
N LEU A 320 2.78 -47.02 -6.62
CA LEU A 320 2.75 -45.64 -7.16
C LEU A 320 1.71 -45.49 -8.26
N TRP A 321 1.67 -46.42 -9.21
CA TRP A 321 0.68 -46.42 -10.29
C TRP A 321 -0.75 -46.47 -9.76
N GLN A 322 -1.04 -47.35 -8.79
CA GLN A 322 -2.36 -47.46 -8.19
C GLN A 322 -2.76 -46.16 -7.46
N THR A 323 -1.82 -45.52 -6.79
CA THR A 323 -2.05 -44.24 -6.11
C THR A 323 -2.43 -43.14 -7.11
N LEU A 324 -1.71 -43.04 -8.24
CA LEU A 324 -2.02 -42.09 -9.31
C LEU A 324 -3.41 -42.31 -9.91
N VAL A 325 -3.77 -43.57 -10.19
CA VAL A 325 -5.11 -43.93 -10.69
C VAL A 325 -6.20 -43.49 -9.71
N ASN A 326 -6.01 -43.71 -8.40
CA ASN A 326 -6.97 -43.32 -7.38
C ASN A 326 -7.10 -41.78 -7.28
N MET A 327 -6.01 -41.04 -7.38
CA MET A 327 -6.03 -39.56 -7.39
C MET A 327 -6.78 -39.02 -8.62
N LEU A 328 -6.54 -39.59 -9.80
CA LEU A 328 -7.24 -39.21 -11.03
C LEU A 328 -8.74 -39.51 -10.96
N SER A 329 -9.11 -40.65 -10.36
CA SER A 329 -10.52 -40.99 -10.11
C SER A 329 -11.18 -39.98 -9.17
N ALA A 330 -10.51 -39.61 -8.07
CA ALA A 330 -11.05 -38.61 -7.13
C ALA A 330 -11.22 -37.23 -7.77
N LEU A 331 -10.27 -36.81 -8.61
CA LEU A 331 -10.39 -35.56 -9.38
C LEU A 331 -11.56 -35.61 -10.37
N TRP A 332 -11.74 -36.74 -11.05
CA TRP A 332 -12.86 -36.96 -11.97
C TRP A 332 -14.22 -36.92 -11.27
N ASP A 333 -14.32 -37.53 -10.09
CA ASP A 333 -15.54 -37.51 -9.27
C ASP A 333 -15.88 -36.08 -8.81
N VAL A 334 -14.87 -35.27 -8.45
CA VAL A 334 -15.08 -33.86 -8.12
C VAL A 334 -15.57 -33.07 -9.33
N ILE A 335 -14.97 -33.24 -10.51
CA ILE A 335 -15.37 -32.52 -11.73
C ILE A 335 -16.82 -32.84 -12.10
N THR A 336 -17.20 -34.12 -12.01
CA THR A 336 -18.55 -34.59 -12.40
C THR A 336 -19.63 -34.32 -11.35
N PHE A 337 -19.28 -34.08 -10.09
CA PHE A 337 -20.23 -33.67 -9.05
C PHE A 337 -20.83 -32.28 -9.30
N TRP A 338 -20.09 -31.40 -9.99
CA TRP A 338 -20.51 -30.03 -10.32
C TRP A 338 -21.08 -29.86 -11.74
N SER A 339 -21.15 -30.95 -12.53
CA SER A 339 -21.78 -31.00 -13.86
C SER A 339 -23.14 -31.67 -13.79
#